data_AF-A0A7X6VRB6-F1
#
_entry.id   AF-A0A7X6VRB6-F1
#
_cell.length_a   1.000
_cell.length_b   1.000
_cell.length_c   1.000
_cell.angle_alpha   90.00
_cell.angle_beta   90.00
_cell.angle_gamma   90.00
#
_symmetry.space_group_name_H-M   'P 1'
#
loop_
_entity.id
_entity.type
_entity.pdbx_description
1 polymer ?
#
loop_
_entity_poly.entity_id
_entity_poly.type
_entity_poly.pdbx_seq_one_letter_code
_entity_poly.pdbx_strand_id
1 'polypeptide(L)'
;MKKLTILLLLITLLIPAFLTNIEVSAATSFNAEINDNNAEIVTDDYKVRYLEWIEEGIGENIGFHKEIFPENFIAPEFNYEFENIPHDYAVLIWDSKDSFSLEVETPETAIYQITIEYYSLTNDIRPIEISLDINGVRQYYQSGQISLETFWETPHEFNKDRYKNDVMPSANQIRKWT
;
A
#
# COMPACT_ATOMS: atom_id res chain seq x y z
N MET A 1 63.40 -36.64 -14.42
CA MET A 1 62.56 -37.73 -13.85
C MET A 1 63.13 -38.15 -12.50
N LYS A 2 62.25 -38.54 -11.56
CA LYS A 2 62.43 -38.88 -10.12
C LYS A 2 62.31 -37.66 -9.19
N LYS A 3 61.16 -37.45 -8.50
CA LYS A 3 60.64 -38.14 -7.28
C LYS A 3 61.62 -37.95 -6.11
N LEU A 4 61.29 -37.55 -4.89
CA LEU A 4 60.06 -37.55 -4.08
C LEU A 4 60.37 -36.75 -2.78
N THR A 5 59.39 -35.98 -2.28
CA THR A 5 59.01 -35.65 -0.86
C THR A 5 59.93 -36.06 0.31
N ILE A 6 60.12 -35.33 1.43
CA ILE A 6 59.21 -34.81 2.50
C ILE A 6 60.18 -34.19 3.55
N LEU A 7 59.94 -33.06 4.24
CA LEU A 7 59.40 -32.96 5.63
C LEU A 7 59.64 -31.50 6.10
N LEU A 8 58.63 -30.64 6.22
CA LEU A 8 57.90 -30.30 7.46
C LEU A 8 58.81 -29.86 8.63
N LEU A 9 58.95 -28.55 8.85
CA LEU A 9 58.82 -27.85 10.14
C LEU A 9 59.18 -26.36 9.96
N LEU A 10 58.24 -25.43 10.11
CA LEU A 10 58.32 -24.30 11.07
C LEU A 10 57.14 -23.34 10.79
N ILE A 11 56.11 -23.50 11.61
CA ILE A 11 55.06 -22.52 11.85
C ILE A 11 55.68 -21.32 12.59
N THR A 12 55.02 -20.15 12.53
CA THR A 12 55.40 -18.80 12.99
C THR A 12 56.12 -18.00 11.89
N LEU A 13 55.69 -16.81 11.47
CA LEU A 13 55.10 -15.71 12.23
C LEU A 13 54.49 -14.67 11.24
N LEU A 14 53.46 -13.95 11.69
CA LEU A 14 52.84 -12.74 11.11
C LEU A 14 52.08 -12.85 9.78
N ILE A 15 50.77 -13.09 9.88
CA ILE A 15 49.80 -12.51 8.93
C ILE A 15 49.30 -11.19 9.55
N PRO A 16 49.36 -10.06 8.81
CA PRO A 16 49.00 -8.75 9.32
C PRO A 16 47.48 -8.56 9.44
N ALA A 17 47.12 -7.70 10.37
CA ALA A 17 45.77 -7.21 10.64
C ALA A 17 45.01 -6.80 9.36
N PHE A 18 43.80 -7.34 9.17
CA PHE A 18 42.79 -6.77 8.29
C PHE A 18 41.41 -6.87 8.96
N LEU A 19 40.91 -5.69 9.34
CA LEU A 19 39.51 -5.24 9.34
C LEU A 19 38.48 -6.15 10.04
N THR A 20 38.16 -5.79 11.28
CA THR A 20 36.90 -6.16 11.92
C THR A 20 35.75 -5.47 11.18
N ASN A 21 34.94 -6.22 10.44
CA ASN A 21 33.58 -5.79 10.13
C ASN A 21 32.73 -6.08 11.37
N ILE A 22 32.38 -5.03 12.11
CA ILE A 22 31.35 -5.09 13.14
C ILE A 22 30.03 -4.98 12.38
N GLU A 23 29.34 -6.09 12.15
CA GLU A 23 27.91 -6.03 11.83
C GLU A 23 27.14 -5.82 13.14
N VAL A 24 26.81 -4.56 13.41
CA VAL A 24 25.72 -4.25 14.35
C VAL A 24 24.42 -4.51 13.61
N SER A 25 23.90 -5.73 13.72
CA SER A 25 22.49 -5.97 13.43
C SER A 25 21.70 -5.60 14.69
N ALA A 26 21.04 -4.44 14.65
CA ALA A 26 20.02 -4.10 15.64
C ALA A 26 18.77 -4.94 15.34
N ALA A 27 18.79 -6.22 15.73
CA ALA A 27 17.56 -6.98 15.87
C ALA A 27 16.80 -6.43 17.09
N THR A 28 15.93 -5.45 16.85
CA THR A 28 14.90 -5.10 17.83
C THR A 28 13.86 -6.21 17.79
N SER A 29 13.95 -7.17 18.72
CA SER A 29 12.84 -8.08 18.98
C SER A 29 11.75 -7.29 19.70
N PHE A 30 10.69 -6.95 18.97
CA PHE A 30 9.46 -6.47 19.58
C PHE A 30 8.74 -7.66 20.21
N ASN A 31 8.99 -7.92 21.49
CA ASN A 31 8.13 -8.79 22.30
C ASN A 31 6.96 -7.94 22.81
N ALA A 32 5.89 -7.86 22.02
CA ALA A 32 4.59 -7.54 22.59
C ALA A 32 4.05 -8.80 23.26
N GLU A 33 4.06 -8.83 24.59
CA GLU A 33 3.20 -9.74 25.34
C GLU A 33 1.74 -9.34 25.04
N ILE A 34 1.07 -10.13 24.21
CA ILE A 34 -0.37 -10.00 24.00
C ILE A 34 -1.04 -10.52 25.26
N ASN A 35 -1.57 -9.59 26.06
CA ASN A 35 -2.42 -9.92 27.21
C ASN A 35 -3.80 -10.33 26.66
N ASP A 36 -3.94 -11.62 26.38
CA ASP A 36 -5.12 -12.26 25.82
C ASP A 36 -6.22 -12.40 26.87
N ASN A 37 -6.91 -11.30 27.15
CA ASN A 37 -8.16 -11.33 27.89
C ASN A 37 -9.19 -10.47 27.16
N ASN A 38 -9.86 -11.08 26.18
CA ASN A 38 -11.07 -10.62 25.47
C ASN A 38 -10.89 -9.65 24.29
N ALA A 39 -9.93 -9.88 23.40
CA ALA A 39 -10.03 -9.39 22.03
C ALA A 39 -10.68 -10.48 21.17
N GLU A 40 -11.84 -10.20 20.59
CA GLU A 40 -12.36 -11.01 19.48
C GLU A 40 -11.28 -10.96 18.38
N ILE A 41 -10.51 -12.04 18.25
CA ILE A 41 -9.40 -12.10 17.30
C ILE A 41 -10.03 -12.00 15.91
N VAL A 42 -9.83 -10.87 15.23
CA VAL A 42 -10.15 -10.73 13.80
C VAL A 42 -9.18 -11.64 13.07
N THR A 43 -9.60 -12.89 12.80
CA THR A 43 -8.76 -13.94 12.23
C THR A 43 -8.38 -13.69 10.77
N ASP A 44 -8.99 -12.68 10.14
CA ASP A 44 -8.80 -12.30 8.73
C ASP A 44 -8.13 -10.93 8.55
N ASP A 45 -7.39 -10.45 9.56
CA ASP A 45 -6.56 -9.25 9.46
C ASP A 45 -5.49 -9.38 8.35
N TYR A 46 -5.25 -8.30 7.59
CA TYR A 46 -4.25 -8.27 6.52
C TYR A 46 -2.89 -8.80 6.96
N LYS A 47 -2.40 -8.42 8.15
CA LYS A 47 -1.08 -8.84 8.62
C LYS A 47 -1.01 -10.34 8.86
N VAL A 48 -2.10 -10.93 9.37
CA VAL A 48 -2.19 -12.38 9.58
C VAL A 48 -2.17 -13.09 8.23
N ARG A 49 -3.04 -12.68 7.30
CA ARG A 49 -3.11 -13.26 5.94
C ARG A 49 -1.81 -13.10 5.16
N TYR A 50 -1.15 -11.95 5.28
CA TYR A 50 0.14 -11.71 4.65
C TYR A 50 1.20 -12.71 5.13
N LEU A 51 1.28 -12.96 6.45
CA LEU A 51 2.23 -13.95 6.99
C LEU A 51 1.90 -15.38 6.52
N GLU A 52 0.63 -15.76 6.47
CA GLU A 52 0.18 -17.06 5.92
C GLU A 52 0.65 -17.23 4.47
N TRP A 53 0.47 -16.21 3.62
CA TRP A 53 0.93 -16.25 2.23
C TRP A 53 2.45 -16.44 2.10
N ILE A 54 3.23 -15.73 2.93
CA ILE A 54 4.69 -15.89 2.94
C ILE A 54 5.09 -17.31 3.38
N GLU A 55 4.41 -17.89 4.39
CA GLU A 55 4.65 -19.27 4.84
C GLU A 55 4.27 -20.31 3.77
N GLU A 56 3.24 -20.05 2.97
CA GLU A 56 2.84 -20.84 1.80
C GLU A 56 3.81 -20.69 0.61
N GLY A 57 4.79 -19.79 0.71
CA GLY A 57 5.78 -19.54 -0.34
C GLY A 57 5.30 -18.58 -1.43
N ILE A 58 4.21 -17.84 -1.20
CA ILE A 58 3.70 -16.80 -2.09
C ILE A 58 4.46 -15.51 -1.81
N GLY A 59 5.35 -15.13 -2.73
CA GLY A 59 6.14 -13.91 -2.63
C GLY A 59 5.45 -12.67 -3.19
N GLU A 60 6.06 -11.51 -2.97
CA GLU A 60 5.69 -10.26 -3.62
C GLU A 60 6.23 -10.21 -5.06
N ASN A 61 5.41 -9.71 -5.99
CA ASN A 61 5.88 -9.41 -7.35
C ASN A 61 5.93 -7.89 -7.57
N ILE A 62 7.08 -7.32 -7.25
CA ILE A 62 7.37 -5.87 -7.36
C ILE A 62 7.68 -5.47 -8.82
N GLY A 63 8.03 -6.44 -9.67
CA GLY A 63 8.47 -6.19 -11.04
C GLY A 63 7.33 -6.11 -12.06
N PHE A 64 6.17 -6.68 -11.76
CA PHE A 64 4.99 -6.63 -12.61
C PHE A 64 4.30 -5.28 -12.47
N HIS A 65 4.10 -4.61 -13.60
CA HIS A 65 3.36 -3.36 -13.68
C HIS A 65 2.39 -3.42 -14.86
N LYS A 66 1.12 -3.10 -14.61
CA LYS A 66 0.08 -3.04 -15.62
C LYS A 66 -0.90 -1.92 -15.27
N GLU A 67 -1.04 -0.96 -16.18
CA GLU A 67 -2.08 0.07 -16.11
C GLU A 67 -3.37 -0.47 -16.72
N ILE A 68 -4.51 -0.23 -16.05
CA ILE A 68 -5.82 -0.62 -16.53
C ILE A 68 -6.65 0.64 -16.75
N PHE A 69 -6.96 0.92 -18.01
CA PHE A 69 -7.80 2.05 -18.38
C PHE A 69 -9.29 1.72 -18.25
N PRO A 70 -10.16 2.71 -17.97
CA PRO A 70 -11.60 2.50 -17.77
C PRO A 70 -12.34 1.82 -18.93
N GLU A 71 -11.81 1.89 -20.16
CA GLU A 71 -12.30 1.13 -21.31
C GLU A 71 -12.25 -0.40 -21.15
N ASN A 72 -11.41 -0.89 -20.23
CA ASN A 72 -11.28 -2.31 -19.90
C ASN A 72 -12.14 -2.71 -18.69
N PHE A 73 -12.92 -1.80 -18.12
CA PHE A 73 -13.80 -2.11 -17.01
C PHE A 73 -15.09 -2.78 -17.50
N ILE A 74 -15.55 -3.77 -16.75
CA ILE A 74 -16.87 -4.37 -16.91
C ILE A 74 -17.84 -3.54 -16.06
N ALA A 75 -18.30 -2.43 -16.63
CA ALA A 75 -19.08 -1.40 -15.94
C ALA A 75 -20.26 -0.87 -16.81
N PRO A 76 -21.20 -1.72 -17.26
CA PRO A 76 -22.21 -1.34 -18.26
C PRO A 76 -23.18 -0.25 -17.81
N GLU A 77 -23.42 -0.12 -16.50
CA GLU A 77 -24.36 0.85 -15.92
C GLU A 77 -23.69 2.20 -15.57
N PHE A 78 -22.39 2.34 -15.85
CA PHE A 78 -21.62 3.52 -15.48
C PHE A 78 -21.44 4.47 -16.66
N ASN A 79 -21.34 5.76 -16.32
CA ASN A 79 -21.02 6.81 -17.28
C ASN A 79 -19.52 7.03 -17.35
N TYR A 80 -19.08 7.61 -18.47
CA TYR A 80 -17.68 7.94 -18.72
C TYR A 80 -17.55 9.41 -19.12
N GLU A 81 -16.55 10.09 -18.58
CA GLU A 81 -16.20 11.48 -18.90
C GLU A 81 -14.95 11.51 -19.80
N PHE A 82 -14.97 12.36 -20.82
CA PHE A 82 -13.87 12.54 -21.79
C PHE A 82 -13.35 13.98 -21.83
N GLU A 83 -14.08 14.93 -21.23
CA GLU A 83 -13.79 16.35 -21.30
C GLU A 83 -13.27 16.85 -19.95
N ASN A 84 -12.37 17.84 -19.96
CA ASN A 84 -11.83 18.49 -18.76
C ASN A 84 -11.09 17.55 -17.78
N ILE A 85 -10.56 16.45 -18.28
CA ILE A 85 -9.69 15.52 -17.56
C ILE A 85 -8.22 15.76 -17.96
N PRO A 86 -7.25 15.57 -17.04
CA PRO A 86 -5.84 15.82 -17.32
C PRO A 86 -5.17 14.70 -18.14
N HIS A 87 -5.93 13.69 -18.55
CA HIS A 87 -5.44 12.53 -19.28
C HIS A 87 -6.08 12.41 -20.66
N ASP A 88 -5.40 11.71 -21.56
CA ASP A 88 -5.85 11.46 -22.94
C ASP A 88 -6.82 10.25 -23.06
N TYR A 89 -7.35 9.76 -21.94
CA TYR A 89 -8.20 8.57 -21.87
C TYR A 89 -9.47 8.85 -21.04
N ALA A 90 -10.56 8.12 -21.33
CA ALA A 90 -11.83 8.27 -20.63
C ALA A 90 -11.72 7.91 -19.14
N VAL A 91 -12.46 8.60 -18.28
CA VAL A 91 -12.56 8.27 -16.85
C VAL A 91 -13.95 7.75 -16.50
N LEU A 92 -14.02 6.76 -15.61
CA LEU A 92 -15.30 6.24 -15.10
C LEU A 92 -15.88 7.23 -14.07
N ILE A 93 -17.14 7.62 -14.22
CA ILE A 93 -17.86 8.39 -13.22
C ILE A 93 -18.49 7.41 -12.22
N TRP A 94 -17.94 7.34 -11.00
CA TRP A 94 -18.47 6.50 -9.92
C TRP A 94 -19.22 7.36 -8.90
N ASP A 95 -20.49 7.67 -9.18
CA ASP A 95 -21.36 8.49 -8.34
C ASP A 95 -22.54 7.71 -7.71
N SER A 96 -22.57 6.39 -7.92
CA SER A 96 -23.54 5.46 -7.34
C SER A 96 -22.90 4.52 -6.29
N LYS A 97 -23.73 3.68 -5.66
CA LYS A 97 -23.27 2.63 -4.73
C LYS A 97 -23.01 1.29 -5.43
N ASP A 98 -23.12 1.26 -6.74
CA ASP A 98 -22.92 0.04 -7.51
C ASP A 98 -21.43 -0.29 -7.61
N SER A 99 -21.14 -1.53 -7.99
CA SER A 99 -19.79 -2.04 -8.21
C SER A 99 -19.54 -2.31 -9.68
N PHE A 100 -18.29 -2.19 -10.11
CA PHE A 100 -17.82 -2.69 -11.39
C PHE A 100 -16.72 -3.73 -11.20
N SER A 101 -16.34 -4.40 -12.28
CA SER A 101 -15.26 -5.40 -12.26
C SER A 101 -14.19 -5.07 -13.29
N LEU A 102 -12.98 -5.58 -13.06
CA LEU A 102 -11.85 -5.46 -13.96
C LEU A 102 -11.16 -6.83 -14.07
N GLU A 103 -10.71 -7.17 -15.27
CA GLU A 103 -9.98 -8.42 -15.51
C GLU A 103 -8.49 -8.14 -15.69
N VAL A 104 -7.67 -8.82 -14.89
CA VAL A 104 -6.22 -8.64 -14.89
C VAL A 104 -5.54 -9.99 -15.03
N GLU A 105 -4.88 -10.21 -16.15
CA GLU A 105 -3.95 -11.32 -16.32
C GLU A 105 -2.64 -11.02 -15.59
N THR A 106 -2.25 -11.91 -14.67
CA THR A 106 -0.99 -11.85 -13.94
C THR A 106 -0.03 -12.94 -14.44
N PRO A 107 1.30 -12.72 -14.39
CA PRO A 107 2.28 -13.68 -14.89
C PRO A 107 2.41 -14.93 -14.00
N GLU A 108 2.08 -14.81 -12.71
CA GLU A 108 2.19 -15.88 -11.73
C GLU A 108 1.26 -15.63 -10.53
N THR A 109 1.24 -16.58 -9.60
CA THR A 109 0.58 -16.41 -8.29
C THR A 109 1.54 -15.69 -7.36
N ALA A 110 1.22 -14.45 -6.99
CA ALA A 110 2.03 -13.61 -6.12
C ALA A 110 1.16 -12.57 -5.40
N ILE A 111 1.77 -11.86 -4.44
CA ILE A 111 1.21 -10.67 -3.81
C ILE A 111 1.47 -9.47 -4.72
N TYR A 112 0.41 -8.74 -5.06
CA TYR A 112 0.43 -7.58 -5.92
C TYR A 112 -0.04 -6.33 -5.18
N GLN A 113 0.50 -5.17 -5.58
CA GLN A 113 0.01 -3.87 -5.13
C GLN A 113 -0.94 -3.29 -6.18
N ILE A 114 -2.08 -2.80 -5.71
CA ILE A 114 -3.07 -2.10 -6.55
C ILE A 114 -3.04 -0.62 -6.17
N THR A 115 -2.88 0.22 -7.18
CA THR A 115 -2.97 1.68 -7.04
C THR A 115 -4.20 2.16 -7.79
N ILE A 116 -4.95 3.08 -7.18
CA ILE A 116 -6.14 3.67 -7.76
C ILE A 116 -5.88 5.16 -7.93
N GLU A 117 -5.93 5.64 -9.17
CA GLU A 117 -5.98 7.07 -9.48
C GLU A 117 -7.45 7.51 -9.51
N TYR A 118 -7.80 8.56 -8.77
CA TYR A 118 -9.18 9.01 -8.67
C TYR A 118 -9.29 10.52 -8.50
N TYR A 119 -10.49 11.02 -8.80
CA TYR A 119 -10.92 12.39 -8.51
C TYR A 119 -12.16 12.32 -7.63
N SER A 120 -12.07 12.85 -6.42
CA SER A 120 -13.20 12.85 -5.50
C SER A 120 -14.36 13.69 -6.04
N LEU A 121 -15.59 13.15 -6.02
CA LEU A 121 -16.84 13.86 -6.33
C LEU A 121 -17.65 14.26 -5.08
N THR A 122 -17.38 13.67 -3.92
CA THR A 122 -18.13 13.93 -2.68
C THR A 122 -17.81 15.28 -2.05
N ASN A 123 -18.83 16.02 -1.58
CA ASN A 123 -18.66 17.22 -0.74
C ASN A 123 -18.68 16.90 0.77
N ASP A 124 -18.72 15.61 1.13
CA ASP A 124 -18.73 15.15 2.52
C ASP A 124 -17.33 15.30 3.14
N ILE A 125 -17.28 15.60 4.42
CA ILE A 125 -16.05 15.61 5.23
C ILE A 125 -15.51 14.18 5.45
N ARG A 126 -16.38 13.18 5.31
CA ARG A 126 -15.98 11.77 5.39
C ARG A 126 -15.25 11.34 4.12
N PRO A 127 -14.22 10.48 4.25
CA PRO A 127 -13.57 9.89 3.10
C PRO A 127 -14.55 9.02 2.29
N ILE A 128 -14.17 8.73 1.05
CA ILE A 128 -14.90 7.77 0.24
C ILE A 128 -14.47 6.37 0.70
N GLU A 129 -15.41 5.48 0.97
CA GLU A 129 -15.12 4.10 1.37
C GLU A 129 -15.48 3.14 0.23
N ILE A 130 -14.54 2.28 -0.14
CA ILE A 130 -14.73 1.23 -1.14
C ILE A 130 -14.34 -0.14 -0.58
N SER A 131 -14.80 -1.18 -1.24
CA SER A 131 -14.37 -2.55 -1.00
C SER A 131 -13.82 -3.19 -2.26
N LEU A 132 -12.81 -4.04 -2.11
CA LEU A 132 -12.20 -4.82 -3.17
C LEU A 132 -12.27 -6.30 -2.83
N ASP A 133 -12.85 -7.06 -3.76
CA ASP A 133 -12.88 -8.51 -3.74
C ASP A 133 -12.07 -9.04 -4.93
N ILE A 134 -11.18 -10.00 -4.68
CA ILE A 134 -10.41 -10.67 -5.74
C ILE A 134 -11.14 -11.95 -6.10
N ASN A 135 -11.51 -12.09 -7.37
CA ASN A 135 -12.30 -13.23 -7.86
C ASN A 135 -13.60 -13.46 -7.07
N GLY A 136 -14.25 -12.38 -6.64
CA GLY A 136 -15.49 -12.43 -5.85
C GLY A 136 -15.30 -12.83 -4.38
N VAL A 137 -14.04 -12.91 -3.90
CA VAL A 137 -13.73 -13.28 -2.52
C VAL A 137 -12.97 -12.14 -1.82
N ARG A 138 -13.45 -11.81 -0.61
CA ARG A 138 -12.78 -10.91 0.33
C ARG A 138 -11.47 -11.55 0.81
N GLN A 139 -10.33 -10.96 0.49
CA GLN A 139 -9.02 -11.55 0.80
C GLN A 139 -8.64 -11.39 2.27
N TYR A 140 -8.97 -10.23 2.85
CA TYR A 140 -8.74 -9.88 4.24
C TYR A 140 -9.74 -8.79 4.66
N TYR A 141 -9.95 -8.61 5.96
CA TYR A 141 -10.96 -7.72 6.52
C TYR A 141 -10.87 -6.29 5.94
N GLN A 142 -9.67 -5.71 5.94
CA GLN A 142 -9.43 -4.33 5.49
C GLN A 142 -9.68 -4.10 3.99
N SER A 143 -9.65 -5.14 3.14
CA SER A 143 -10.00 -4.94 1.73
C SER A 143 -11.48 -4.60 1.56
N GLY A 144 -12.29 -4.71 2.62
CA GLY A 144 -13.66 -4.21 2.70
C GLY A 144 -13.85 -2.76 3.10
N GLN A 145 -12.79 -2.10 3.57
CA GLN A 145 -12.84 -0.79 4.23
C GLN A 145 -11.69 0.07 3.73
N ILE A 146 -11.53 0.13 2.40
CA ILE A 146 -10.50 0.93 1.77
C ILE A 146 -10.99 2.38 1.74
N SER A 147 -10.24 3.27 2.40
CA SER A 147 -10.54 4.70 2.46
C SER A 147 -9.79 5.45 1.36
N LEU A 148 -10.51 6.09 0.46
CA LEU A 148 -9.97 7.08 -0.48
C LEU A 148 -10.09 8.47 0.14
N GLU A 149 -8.95 9.13 0.28
CA GLU A 149 -8.82 10.41 0.94
C GLU A 149 -9.54 11.54 0.19
N THR A 150 -9.95 12.57 0.95
CA THR A 150 -10.36 13.85 0.40
C THR A 150 -9.38 14.92 0.85
N PHE A 151 -9.05 15.85 -0.03
CA PHE A 151 -8.08 16.90 0.26
C PHE A 151 -8.79 18.16 0.74
N TRP A 152 -8.24 18.82 1.75
CA TRP A 152 -8.79 20.03 2.35
C TRP A 152 -7.68 21.04 2.61
N GLU A 153 -7.99 22.32 2.40
CA GLU A 153 -7.10 23.43 2.74
C GLU A 153 -7.82 24.42 3.63
N THR A 154 -7.16 24.78 4.73
CA THR A 154 -7.66 25.76 5.68
C THR A 154 -6.88 27.05 5.48
N PRO A 155 -7.55 28.18 5.18
CA PRO A 155 -6.89 29.48 5.11
C PRO A 155 -6.12 29.79 6.40
N HIS A 156 -4.99 30.48 6.27
CA HIS A 156 -4.19 30.89 7.44
C HIS A 156 -4.68 32.21 8.07
N GLU A 157 -5.56 32.95 7.38
CA GLU A 157 -6.08 34.23 7.85
C GLU A 157 -7.30 34.04 8.75
N PHE A 158 -7.24 34.63 9.94
CA PHE A 158 -8.33 34.62 10.91
C PHE A 158 -9.16 35.89 10.78
N ASN A 159 -10.47 35.72 10.58
CA ASN A 159 -11.41 36.83 10.68
C ASN A 159 -11.67 37.14 12.15
N LYS A 160 -12.10 38.38 12.46
CA LYS A 160 -12.50 38.77 13.81
C LYS A 160 -14.02 38.90 13.93
N ASP A 161 -14.56 38.46 15.06
CA ASP A 161 -15.97 38.66 15.40
C ASP A 161 -16.26 40.12 15.85
N ARG A 162 -17.52 40.41 16.18
CA ARG A 162 -17.93 41.74 16.70
C ARG A 162 -17.29 42.14 18.03
N TYR A 163 -16.69 41.18 18.74
CA TYR A 163 -15.97 41.36 20.00
C TYR A 163 -14.45 41.36 19.82
N LYS A 164 -13.97 41.33 18.56
CA LYS A 164 -12.54 41.26 18.17
C LYS A 164 -11.84 39.95 18.51
N ASN A 165 -12.61 38.90 18.82
CA ASN A 165 -12.07 37.55 18.97
C ASN A 165 -11.80 36.96 17.59
N ASP A 166 -10.78 36.12 17.49
CA ASP A 166 -10.46 35.41 16.26
C ASP A 166 -11.49 34.30 15.99
N VAL A 167 -11.92 34.21 14.74
CA VAL A 167 -12.87 33.21 14.23
C VAL A 167 -12.08 32.22 13.40
N MET A 168 -12.20 30.94 13.74
CA MET A 168 -11.54 29.85 13.01
C MET A 168 -11.99 29.88 11.54
N PRO A 169 -11.05 29.96 10.57
CA PRO A 169 -11.39 29.90 9.17
C PRO A 169 -11.96 28.52 8.82
N SER A 170 -12.94 28.50 7.93
CA SER A 170 -13.52 27.25 7.43
C SER A 170 -12.58 26.61 6.43
N ALA A 171 -12.37 25.30 6.57
CA ALA A 171 -11.64 24.51 5.59
C ALA A 171 -12.45 24.39 4.29
N ASN A 172 -11.77 24.48 3.16
CA ASN A 172 -12.36 24.27 1.84
C ASN A 172 -11.79 22.98 1.24
N GLN A 173 -12.66 22.18 0.64
CA GLN A 173 -12.23 20.96 -0.03
C GLN A 173 -11.47 21.31 -1.32
N ILE A 174 -10.31 20.70 -1.52
CA ILE A 174 -9.55 20.77 -2.76
C ILE A 174 -9.93 19.60 -3.63
N ARG A 175 -10.35 19.89 -4.86
CA ARG A 175 -10.61 18.89 -5.89
C ARG A 175 -9.41 18.76 -6.80
N LYS A 176 -8.80 17.57 -6.83
CA LYS A 176 -7.66 17.25 -7.70
C LYS A 176 -7.59 15.73 -7.89
N TRP A 177 -6.85 15.34 -8.93
CA TRP A 177 -6.37 13.99 -9.12
C TRP A 177 -5.26 13.66 -8.11
N THR A 178 -5.18 12.39 -7.72
CA THR A 178 -4.16 11.84 -6.82
C THR A 178 -2.86 11.52 -7.51
#